data_AF-A0A7S3IR85-F1
#
_entry.id   AF-A0A7S3IR85-F1
#
_cell.length_a   1.000
_cell.length_b   1.000
_cell.length_c   1.000
_cell.angle_alpha   90.00
_cell.angle_beta   90.00
_cell.angle_gamma   90.00
#
_symmetry.space_group_name_H-M   'P 1'
#
loop_
_entity.id
_entity.type
_entity.pdbx_description
1 polymer ?
#
loop_
_entity_poly.entity_id
_entity_poly.type
_entity_poly.pdbx_seq_one_letter_code
_entity_poly.pdbx_strand_id
1 'polypeptide(L)'
;MMLLNDGSQYEGEWNVATDMRHGKGFQIWSDGSIYEGYWKNDKANGRGRLIHGDGDIYDGLWKDDKAHGYGQYTHTDGAQYEGYWVDDKQDGHGKENWPDGAQYEGSYKQGKKHGFGQ
;
A
#
# COMPACT_ATOMS: atom_id res chain seq x y z
N MET A 1 -7.66 7.74 -19.62
CA MET A 1 -7.55 8.50 -18.34
C MET A 1 -8.60 9.60 -18.23
N MET A 2 -9.30 9.68 -17.09
CA MET A 2 -10.34 10.65 -16.74
C MET A 2 -9.82 11.60 -15.66
N LEU A 3 -10.02 12.91 -15.82
CA LEU A 3 -9.75 13.90 -14.78
C LEU A 3 -10.92 13.94 -13.80
N LEU A 4 -10.65 13.70 -12.52
CA LEU A 4 -11.62 13.77 -11.44
C LEU A 4 -11.73 15.20 -10.87
N ASN A 5 -12.79 15.47 -10.14
CA ASN A 5 -13.08 16.80 -9.58
C ASN A 5 -12.01 17.30 -8.59
N ASP A 6 -11.28 16.39 -7.96
CA ASP A 6 -10.18 16.67 -7.03
C ASP A 6 -8.84 16.94 -7.75
N GLY A 7 -8.84 16.95 -9.09
CA GLY A 7 -7.64 17.14 -9.90
C GLY A 7 -6.81 15.86 -10.09
N SER A 8 -7.18 14.76 -9.45
CA SER A 8 -6.56 13.47 -9.69
C SER A 8 -7.00 12.90 -11.05
N GLN A 9 -6.17 12.02 -11.61
CA GLN A 9 -6.46 11.37 -12.88
C GLN A 9 -6.64 9.88 -12.63
N TYR A 10 -7.68 9.27 -13.19
CA TYR A 10 -7.97 7.84 -13.05
C TYR A 10 -8.17 7.16 -14.40
N GLU A 11 -7.64 5.96 -14.54
CA GLU A 11 -7.92 5.05 -15.64
C GLU A 11 -8.20 3.66 -15.09
N GLY A 12 -9.37 3.12 -15.38
CA GLY A 12 -9.72 1.81 -14.89
C GLY A 12 -11.19 1.49 -15.02
N GLU A 13 -11.57 0.42 -14.36
CA GLU A 13 -12.93 -0.07 -14.31
C GLU A 13 -13.79 0.78 -13.35
N TRP A 14 -15.09 0.83 -13.65
CA TRP A 14 -16.11 1.56 -12.90
C TRP A 14 -17.31 0.66 -12.65
N ASN A 15 -17.92 0.78 -11.47
CA ASN A 15 -19.24 0.22 -11.21
C ASN A 15 -20.30 1.14 -11.82
N VAL A 16 -20.90 0.71 -12.92
CA VAL A 16 -21.91 1.48 -13.67
C VAL A 16 -23.17 1.84 -12.88
N ALA A 17 -23.48 1.11 -11.81
CA ALA A 17 -24.67 1.37 -11.01
C ALA A 17 -24.45 2.46 -9.94
N THR A 18 -23.20 2.65 -9.50
CA THR A 18 -22.85 3.56 -8.40
C THR A 18 -21.92 4.69 -8.82
N ASP A 19 -21.38 4.64 -10.03
CA ASP A 19 -20.36 5.57 -10.54
C ASP A 19 -19.10 5.61 -9.65
N MET A 20 -18.76 4.46 -9.06
CA MET A 20 -17.59 4.31 -8.18
C MET A 20 -16.52 3.48 -8.87
N ARG A 21 -15.25 3.76 -8.59
CA ARG A 21 -14.13 2.95 -9.06
C ARG A 21 -14.25 1.53 -8.53
N HIS A 22 -13.98 0.57 -9.40
CA HIS A 22 -14.11 -0.85 -9.13
C HIS A 22 -13.12 -1.63 -10.01
N GLY A 23 -12.80 -2.88 -9.69
CA GLY A 23 -11.97 -3.72 -10.55
C GLY A 23 -10.54 -3.19 -10.65
N LYS A 24 -9.85 -3.39 -11.78
CA LYS A 24 -8.49 -2.88 -11.95
C LYS A 24 -8.51 -1.40 -12.32
N GLY A 25 -7.56 -0.65 -11.78
CA GLY A 25 -7.39 0.75 -12.11
C GLY A 25 -6.07 1.34 -11.67
N PHE A 26 -5.82 2.52 -12.21
CA PHE A 26 -4.62 3.31 -12.09
C PHE A 26 -5.01 4.74 -11.76
N GLN A 27 -4.50 5.30 -10.66
CA GLN A 27 -4.74 6.69 -10.25
C GLN A 27 -3.42 7.44 -10.08
N ILE A 28 -3.40 8.69 -10.54
CA ILE A 28 -2.38 9.68 -10.23
C ILE A 28 -3.04 10.81 -9.43
N TRP A 29 -2.55 11.07 -8.23
CA TRP A 29 -2.99 12.20 -7.41
C TRP A 29 -2.19 13.47 -7.72
N SER A 30 -2.73 14.62 -7.31
CA SER A 30 -2.10 15.92 -7.56
C SER A 30 -0.77 16.13 -6.84
N ASP A 31 -0.52 15.39 -5.75
CA ASP A 31 0.75 15.36 -5.03
C ASP A 31 1.83 14.51 -5.73
N GLY A 32 1.48 13.88 -6.85
CA GLY A 32 2.37 12.99 -7.60
C GLY A 32 2.32 11.53 -7.14
N SER A 33 1.53 11.20 -6.10
CA SER A 33 1.31 9.81 -5.70
C SER A 33 0.65 9.03 -6.84
N ILE A 34 0.97 7.74 -6.95
CA ILE A 34 0.46 6.84 -8.00
C ILE A 34 0.00 5.53 -7.37
N TYR A 35 -1.22 5.10 -7.65
CA TYR A 35 -1.70 3.77 -7.28
C TYR A 35 -2.07 2.97 -8.52
N GLU A 36 -1.56 1.75 -8.59
CA GLU A 36 -1.95 0.74 -9.57
C GLU A 36 -2.44 -0.50 -8.83
N GLY A 37 -3.69 -0.90 -9.04
CA GLY A 37 -4.20 -2.07 -8.34
C GLY A 37 -5.70 -2.26 -8.48
N TYR A 38 -6.24 -3.01 -7.54
CA TYR A 38 -7.67 -3.28 -7.48
C TYR A 38 -8.42 -2.27 -6.61
N TRP A 39 -9.63 -1.94 -7.05
CA TRP A 39 -10.54 -0.99 -6.45
C TRP A 39 -11.87 -1.67 -6.12
N LYS A 40 -12.52 -1.21 -5.05
CA LYS A 40 -13.87 -1.59 -4.69
C LYS A 40 -14.57 -0.41 -4.01
N ASN A 41 -15.62 0.10 -4.65
CA ASN A 41 -16.44 1.19 -4.11
C ASN A 41 -15.58 2.40 -3.74
N ASP A 42 -14.78 2.86 -4.71
CA ASP A 42 -13.80 3.96 -4.57
C ASP A 42 -12.64 3.74 -3.62
N LYS A 43 -12.47 2.53 -3.08
CA LYS A 43 -11.36 2.22 -2.18
C LYS A 43 -10.36 1.24 -2.77
N ALA A 44 -9.08 1.41 -2.49
CA ALA A 44 -8.08 0.37 -2.74
C ALA A 44 -8.49 -0.91 -1.99
N ASN A 45 -8.54 -2.03 -2.71
CA ASN A 45 -9.05 -3.30 -2.20
C ASN A 45 -8.49 -4.46 -3.03
N GLY A 46 -7.79 -5.41 -2.41
CA GLY A 46 -7.07 -6.47 -3.13
C GLY A 46 -5.60 -6.12 -3.37
N ARG A 47 -4.96 -6.70 -4.38
CA ARG A 47 -3.53 -6.41 -4.66
C ARG A 47 -3.37 -5.01 -5.25
N GLY A 48 -2.35 -4.28 -4.84
CA GLY A 48 -2.04 -2.97 -5.42
C GLY A 48 -0.69 -2.45 -4.97
N ARG A 49 -0.16 -1.53 -5.77
CA ARG A 49 1.09 -0.82 -5.53
C ARG A 49 0.83 0.67 -5.48
N LEU A 50 1.12 1.28 -4.33
CA LEU A 50 1.15 2.73 -4.13
C LEU A 50 2.60 3.21 -4.15
N ILE A 51 2.87 4.23 -4.95
CA ILE A 51 4.07 5.06 -4.88
C ILE A 51 3.60 6.40 -4.32
N HIS A 52 4.06 6.76 -3.12
CA HIS A 52 3.78 8.05 -2.51
C HIS A 52 4.52 9.16 -3.27
N GLY A 53 4.00 10.39 -3.17
CA GLY A 53 4.62 11.56 -3.81
C GLY A 53 6.03 11.88 -3.30
N ASP A 54 6.40 11.41 -2.10
CA ASP A 54 7.77 11.48 -1.57
C ASP A 54 8.69 10.37 -2.10
N GLY A 55 8.13 9.35 -2.77
CA GLY A 55 8.83 8.23 -3.36
C GLY A 55 8.75 6.93 -2.57
N ASP A 56 8.17 6.92 -1.37
CA ASP A 56 7.96 5.70 -0.60
C ASP A 56 6.99 4.77 -1.33
N ILE A 57 7.17 3.46 -1.20
CA ILE A 57 6.43 2.48 -1.99
C ILE A 57 5.81 1.45 -1.06
N TYR A 58 4.51 1.19 -1.23
CA TYR A 58 3.85 0.01 -0.70
C TYR A 58 3.38 -0.88 -1.84
N ASP A 59 3.78 -2.14 -1.85
CA ASP A 59 3.32 -3.16 -2.80
C ASP A 59 2.75 -4.38 -2.04
N GLY A 60 1.43 -4.46 -1.99
CA GLY A 60 0.77 -5.26 -0.97
C GLY A 60 -0.69 -5.53 -1.24
N LEU A 61 -1.29 -6.24 -0.30
CA LEU A 61 -2.72 -6.38 -0.21
C LEU A 61 -3.32 -5.15 0.49
N TRP A 62 -4.48 -4.75 0.01
CA TRP A 62 -5.23 -3.58 0.46
C TRP A 62 -6.62 -4.00 0.91
N LYS A 63 -7.14 -3.32 1.92
CA LYS A 63 -8.52 -3.44 2.37
C LYS A 63 -9.02 -2.08 2.81
N ASP A 64 -9.99 -1.56 2.07
CA ASP A 64 -10.68 -0.30 2.35
C ASP A 64 -9.71 0.87 2.56
N ASP A 65 -8.80 1.06 1.59
CA ASP A 65 -7.73 2.08 1.55
C ASP A 65 -6.57 1.87 2.51
N LYS A 66 -6.51 0.70 3.17
CA LYS A 66 -5.45 0.39 4.12
C LYS A 66 -4.59 -0.78 3.67
N ALA A 67 -3.29 -0.71 3.94
CA ALA A 67 -2.40 -1.86 3.87
C ALA A 67 -2.93 -2.96 4.81
N HIS A 68 -3.15 -4.16 4.25
CA HIS A 68 -3.78 -5.26 4.97
C HIS A 68 -3.40 -6.61 4.34
N GLY A 69 -3.00 -7.60 5.14
CA GLY A 69 -2.45 -8.85 4.62
C GLY A 69 -0.95 -8.73 4.33
N TYR A 70 -0.42 -9.57 3.45
CA TYR A 70 1.02 -9.56 3.14
C TYR A 70 1.39 -8.44 2.16
N GLY A 71 2.48 -7.73 2.42
CA GLY A 71 2.99 -6.66 1.55
C GLY A 71 4.39 -6.20 1.90
N GLN A 72 5.01 -5.51 0.96
CA GLN A 72 6.32 -4.89 1.11
C GLN A 72 6.19 -3.37 1.13
N TYR A 73 6.85 -2.74 2.09
CA TYR A 73 7.05 -1.29 2.15
C TYR A 73 8.53 -0.99 1.92
N THR A 74 8.81 -0.05 1.03
CA THR A 74 10.15 0.42 0.71
C THR A 74 10.18 1.91 0.94
N HIS A 75 10.96 2.35 1.92
CA HIS A 75 11.21 3.76 2.18
C HIS A 75 12.26 4.27 1.19
N THR A 76 12.19 5.55 0.87
CA THR A 76 13.11 6.29 0.00
C THR A 76 14.57 6.29 0.46
N ASP A 77 14.84 5.99 1.74
CA ASP A 77 16.20 5.88 2.27
C ASP A 77 16.80 4.49 2.01
N GLY A 78 16.01 3.56 1.46
CA GLY A 78 16.38 2.17 1.18
C GLY A 78 15.97 1.17 2.25
N ALA A 79 15.44 1.62 3.40
CA ALA A 79 14.88 0.71 4.40
C ALA A 79 13.65 0.01 3.84
N GLN A 80 13.52 -1.28 4.15
CA GLN A 80 12.45 -2.13 3.64
C GLN A 80 11.81 -2.93 4.75
N TYR A 81 10.49 -3.03 4.74
CA TYR A 81 9.72 -3.99 5.51
C TYR A 81 8.99 -4.94 4.57
N GLU A 82 9.07 -6.23 4.81
CA GLU A 82 8.27 -7.24 4.14
C GLU A 82 7.55 -8.11 5.18
N GLY A 83 6.22 -8.16 5.16
CA GLY A 83 5.49 -8.91 6.16
C GLY A 83 3.98 -8.66 6.16
N TYR A 84 3.35 -8.99 7.28
CA TYR A 84 1.91 -8.88 7.46
C TYR A 84 1.50 -7.51 8.01
N TRP A 85 0.39 -7.00 7.46
CA TRP A 85 -0.22 -5.72 7.78
C TRP A 85 -1.66 -5.91 8.24
N VAL A 86 -2.11 -5.08 9.18
CA VAL A 86 -3.51 -4.95 9.59
C VAL A 86 -3.78 -3.48 9.81
N ASP A 87 -4.63 -2.90 8.97
CA ASP A 87 -5.08 -1.50 9.06
C ASP A 87 -3.89 -0.52 9.15
N ASP A 88 -3.01 -0.57 8.15
CA ASP A 88 -1.80 0.27 7.99
C ASP A 88 -0.69 0.01 9.01
N LYS A 89 -0.81 -1.04 9.83
CA LYS A 89 0.20 -1.38 10.84
C LYS A 89 0.77 -2.76 10.56
N GLN A 90 2.09 -2.87 10.71
CA GLN A 90 2.77 -4.16 10.78
C GLN A 90 2.14 -4.99 11.93
N ASP A 91 1.61 -6.17 11.62
CA ASP A 91 0.94 -7.05 12.59
C ASP A 91 1.04 -8.50 12.09
N GLY A 92 1.81 -9.33 12.80
CA GLY A 92 2.23 -10.68 12.36
C GLY A 92 3.74 -10.76 12.14
N HIS A 93 4.20 -11.79 11.43
CA HIS A 93 5.63 -11.96 11.14
C HIS A 93 6.09 -10.99 10.04
N GLY A 94 7.31 -10.46 10.15
CA GLY A 94 7.89 -9.62 9.12
C GLY A 94 9.40 -9.50 9.23
N LYS A 95 10.00 -9.03 8.14
CA LYS A 95 11.43 -8.79 7.99
C LYS A 95 11.67 -7.32 7.65
N GLU A 96 12.51 -6.66 8.44
CA GLU A 96 13.06 -5.33 8.14
C GLU A 96 14.51 -5.46 7.69
N ASN A 97 14.87 -4.72 6.64
CA ASN A 97 16.25 -4.57 6.17
C ASN A 97 16.58 -3.08 6.13
N TRP A 98 17.79 -2.71 6.56
CA TRP A 98 18.28 -1.34 6.49
C TRP A 98 19.45 -1.20 5.50
N PRO A 99 19.70 0.01 4.98
CA PRO A 99 20.78 0.26 4.01
C PRO A 99 22.19 -0.08 4.52
N ASP A 100 22.40 -0.03 5.84
CA ASP A 100 23.66 -0.40 6.48
C ASP A 100 23.88 -1.92 6.59
N GLY A 101 22.92 -2.72 6.12
CA GLY A 101 22.94 -4.18 6.16
C GLY A 101 22.37 -4.78 7.44
N ALA A 102 21.97 -3.96 8.42
CA ALA A 102 21.22 -4.45 9.57
C ALA A 102 19.91 -5.08 9.10
N GLN A 103 19.47 -6.09 9.84
CA GLN A 103 18.22 -6.81 9.57
C GLN A 103 17.53 -7.14 10.88
N TYR A 104 16.20 -7.26 10.81
CA TYR A 104 15.38 -7.77 11.89
C TYR A 104 14.33 -8.68 11.28
N GLU A 105 14.21 -9.89 11.79
CA GLU A 105 13.15 -10.82 11.42
C GLU A 105 12.44 -11.28 12.69
N GLY A 106 11.13 -11.02 12.78
CA GLY A 106 10.38 -11.34 13.99
C GLY A 106 8.92 -10.95 13.93
N SER A 107 8.25 -10.99 15.09
CA SER A 107 6.83 -10.68 15.18
C SER A 107 6.59 -9.19 15.41
N TYR A 108 5.48 -8.70 14.88
CA TYR A 108 5.00 -7.33 15.04
C TYR A 108 3.59 -7.36 15.61
N LYS A 109 3.26 -6.36 16.43
CA LYS A 109 1.90 -6.11 16.89
C LYS A 109 1.63 -4.60 16.88
N GLN A 110 0.64 -4.17 16.12
CA GLN A 110 0.23 -2.77 16.05
C GLN A 110 1.40 -1.81 15.73
N GLY A 111 2.25 -2.18 14.76
CA GLY A 111 3.38 -1.36 14.29
C GLY A 111 4.59 -1.37 15.22
N LYS A 112 4.66 -2.32 16.17
CA LYS A 112 5.79 -2.45 17.09
C LYS A 112 6.35 -3.86 17.04
N LYS A 113 7.68 -3.97 17.07
CA LYS A 113 8.38 -5.23 17.31
C LYS A 113 7.84 -5.88 18.58
N HIS A 114 7.51 -7.16 18.50
CA HIS A 114 6.85 -7.92 19.54
C HIS A 114 7.43 -9.34 19.61
N GLY A 115 7.59 -9.88 20.81
CA GLY A 115 8.18 -11.21 20.98
C GLY A 115 9.65 -11.26 20.60
N PHE A 116 10.10 -12.43 20.16
CA PHE A 116 11.49 -12.66 19.73
C PHE A 116 11.66 -12.33 18.25
N GLY A 117 12.82 -11.79 17.91
CA GLY A 117 13.29 -11.62 16.54
C GLY A 117 14.82 -11.69 16.50
N GLN A 118 15.38 -11.91 15.32
CA GLN A 118 16.81 -12.04 15.06
C GLN A 118 17.31 -10.96 14.09
#